data_AF-A0A8R1IPZ3-F1
#
_entry.id   AF-A0A8R1IPZ3-F1
#
_cell.length_a   1.000
_cell.length_b   1.000
_cell.length_c   1.000
_cell.angle_alpha   90.00
_cell.angle_beta   90.00
_cell.angle_gamma   90.00
#
_symmetry.space_group_name_H-M   'P 1'
#
loop_
_entity.id
_entity.type
_entity.pdbx_description
1 polymer ?
#
loop_
_entity_poly.entity_id
_entity_poly.type
_entity_poly.pdbx_seq_one_letter_code
_entity_poly.pdbx_strand_id
1 'polypeptide(L)'
;MASDVVKTMLDCGLAKYLGLPENCNIERFQKVSDHYGKNIESITLLACLFENAAQVAEFHRKTKLSNGERELAEFIVQHRDDAVQNLANDDWWADKIMDLEIKPGHHTEFRKMRARVVELSKAVVAGGARIEYIKNYSVKQFPVNGEWKIVVNTLNCYVFELAN
;
A
#
# COMPACT_ATOMS: atom_id res chain seq x y z
N MET A 1 26.37 -5.18 -3.76
CA MET A 1 25.01 -4.60 -3.88
C MET A 1 24.53 -4.15 -2.51
N ALA A 2 23.41 -3.42 -2.40
CA ALA A 2 22.90 -2.94 -1.10
C ALA A 2 22.59 -4.10 -0.13
N SER A 3 22.15 -5.23 -0.69
CA SER A 3 21.96 -6.52 0.00
C SER A 3 23.20 -7.03 0.73
N ASP A 4 24.37 -7.04 0.07
CA ASP A 4 25.61 -7.56 0.66
C ASP A 4 26.07 -6.73 1.87
N VAL A 5 25.87 -5.41 1.81
CA VAL A 5 26.22 -4.50 2.89
C VAL A 5 25.31 -4.73 4.10
N VAL A 6 23.99 -4.81 3.88
CA VAL A 6 23.02 -5.07 4.96
C VAL A 6 23.29 -6.44 5.59
N LYS A 7 23.55 -7.47 4.79
CA LYS A 7 23.92 -8.80 5.29
C LYS A 7 25.16 -8.74 6.17
N THR A 8 26.22 -8.08 5.70
CA THR A 8 27.46 -7.91 6.48
C THR A 8 27.21 -7.15 7.79
N MET A 9 26.37 -6.12 7.78
CA MET A 9 26.00 -5.38 8.99
C MET A 9 25.27 -6.27 10.02
N LEU A 10 24.38 -7.15 9.54
CA LEU A 10 23.68 -8.11 10.39
C LEU A 10 24.64 -9.17 10.94
N ASP A 11 25.55 -9.70 10.10
CA ASP A 11 26.58 -10.67 10.49
C ASP A 11 27.55 -10.09 11.55
N CYS A 12 27.83 -8.78 11.49
CA CYS A 12 28.61 -8.06 12.49
C CYS A 12 27.85 -7.77 13.80
N GLY A 13 26.59 -8.20 13.94
CA GLY A 13 25.78 -7.97 15.13
C GLY A 13 25.31 -6.52 15.31
N LEU A 14 25.33 -5.71 14.25
CA LEU A 14 24.94 -4.29 14.32
C LEU A 14 23.42 -4.08 14.40
N ALA A 15 22.61 -5.12 14.14
CA ALA A 15 21.15 -5.06 14.12
C ALA A 15 20.56 -4.37 15.36
N LYS A 16 21.03 -4.76 16.56
CA LYS A 16 20.56 -4.23 17.85
C LYS A 16 20.77 -2.71 17.98
N TYR A 17 21.90 -2.21 17.48
CA TYR A 17 22.27 -0.81 17.53
C TYR A 17 21.55 0.02 16.45
N LEU A 18 21.28 -0.58 15.30
CA LEU A 18 20.52 0.02 14.21
C LEU A 18 19.00 0.03 14.47
N GLY A 19 18.55 -0.65 15.52
CA GLY A 19 17.14 -0.80 15.84
C GLY A 19 16.39 -1.81 14.97
N LEU A 20 17.12 -2.60 14.19
CA LEU A 20 16.58 -3.71 13.43
C LEU A 20 16.28 -4.90 14.37
N PRO A 21 15.30 -5.74 14.04
CA PRO A 21 15.05 -6.96 14.80
C PRO A 21 16.24 -7.92 14.70
N GLU A 22 16.41 -8.77 15.72
CA GLU A 22 17.45 -9.79 15.71
C GLU A 22 17.19 -10.85 14.62
N ASN A 23 15.92 -11.17 14.38
CA ASN A 23 15.48 -12.04 13.30
C ASN A 23 14.96 -11.20 12.13
N CYS A 24 15.87 -10.83 11.23
CA CYS A 24 15.54 -10.15 9.97
C CYS A 24 15.35 -11.15 8.82
N ASN A 25 14.39 -10.89 7.94
CA ASN A 25 14.23 -11.69 6.72
C ASN A 25 15.11 -11.18 5.58
N ILE A 26 16.34 -11.69 5.52
CA ILE A 26 17.34 -11.26 4.52
C ILE A 26 16.98 -11.77 3.12
N GLU A 27 16.39 -12.95 3.00
CA GLU A 27 16.03 -13.54 1.70
C GLU A 27 15.00 -12.66 0.96
N ARG A 28 13.97 -12.19 1.67
CA ARG A 28 12.96 -11.28 1.12
C ARG A 28 13.61 -9.97 0.68
N PHE A 29 14.48 -9.41 1.52
CA PHE A 29 15.20 -8.19 1.22
C PHE A 29 16.06 -8.33 -0.04
N GLN A 30 16.82 -9.43 -0.17
CA GLN A 30 17.64 -9.71 -1.35
C GLN A 30 16.79 -9.79 -2.61
N LYS A 31 15.72 -10.58 -2.57
CA LYS A 31 14.82 -10.77 -3.73
C LYS A 31 14.28 -9.44 -4.26
N VAL A 32 13.85 -8.55 -3.37
CA VAL A 32 13.27 -7.24 -3.75
C VAL A 32 14.38 -6.28 -4.21
N SER A 33 15.51 -6.24 -3.51
CA SER A 33 16.67 -5.42 -3.86
C SER A 33 17.21 -5.77 -5.25
N ASP A 34 17.34 -7.05 -5.57
CA ASP A 34 17.90 -7.51 -6.84
C ASP A 34 16.96 -7.23 -8.02
N HIS A 35 15.64 -7.26 -7.79
CA HIS A 35 14.65 -7.02 -8.83
C HIS A 35 14.46 -5.53 -9.15
N TYR A 36 14.41 -4.65 -8.15
CA TYR A 36 14.09 -3.22 -8.36
C TYR A 36 15.29 -2.29 -8.22
N GLY A 37 16.40 -2.73 -7.62
CA GLY A 37 17.61 -1.94 -7.46
C GLY A 37 17.37 -0.60 -6.78
N LYS A 38 17.62 0.51 -7.49
CA LYS A 38 17.46 1.89 -6.99
C LYS A 38 16.05 2.48 -7.16
N ASN A 39 15.12 1.77 -7.82
CA ASN A 39 13.79 2.29 -8.19
C ASN A 39 12.70 2.01 -7.14
N ILE A 40 13.10 1.72 -5.90
CA ILE A 40 12.22 1.36 -4.79
C ILE A 40 12.47 2.29 -3.61
N GLU A 41 11.42 2.61 -2.86
CA GLU A 41 11.58 3.43 -1.65
C GLU A 41 12.43 2.68 -0.61
N SER A 42 13.31 3.42 0.05
CA SER A 42 14.22 2.83 1.04
C SER A 42 13.45 2.18 2.19
N ILE A 43 12.33 2.80 2.58
CA ILE A 43 11.45 2.26 3.63
C ILE A 43 10.74 0.97 3.19
N THR A 44 10.42 0.81 1.91
CA THR A 44 9.82 -0.42 1.36
C THR A 44 10.81 -1.58 1.45
N LEU A 45 12.09 -1.32 1.15
CA LEU A 45 13.16 -2.31 1.35
C LEU A 45 13.31 -2.67 2.84
N LEU A 46 13.33 -1.69 3.74
CA LEU A 46 13.39 -1.95 5.18
C LEU A 46 12.17 -2.74 5.68
N ALA A 47 10.98 -2.46 5.15
CA ALA A 47 9.75 -3.20 5.48
C ALA A 47 9.85 -4.70 5.15
N CYS A 48 10.71 -5.09 4.20
CA CYS A 48 10.95 -6.50 3.89
C CYS A 48 11.69 -7.24 5.01
N LEU A 49 12.48 -6.54 5.84
CA LEU A 49 13.24 -7.12 6.95
C LEU A 49 12.35 -7.41 8.16
N PHE A 50 11.25 -6.66 8.34
CA PHE A 50 10.35 -6.81 9.48
C PHE A 50 9.31 -7.89 9.22
N GLU A 51 8.95 -8.65 10.25
CA GLU A 51 7.87 -9.64 10.17
C GLU A 51 6.55 -9.13 10.75
N ASN A 52 6.58 -8.20 11.70
CA ASN A 52 5.38 -7.68 12.34
C ASN A 52 5.41 -6.16 12.55
N ALA A 53 4.23 -5.57 12.72
CA ALA A 53 4.09 -4.12 12.93
C ALA A 53 4.75 -3.64 14.24
N ALA A 54 4.88 -4.52 15.24
CA ALA A 54 5.57 -4.19 16.49
C ALA A 54 7.07 -3.92 16.28
N GLN A 55 7.72 -4.68 15.39
CA GLN A 55 9.12 -4.44 15.00
C GLN A 55 9.27 -3.10 14.28
N VAL A 56 8.31 -2.71 13.44
CA VAL A 56 8.29 -1.39 12.79
C VAL A 56 8.20 -0.27 13.83
N ALA A 57 7.33 -0.42 14.83
CA ALA A 57 7.16 0.56 15.91
C ALA A 57 8.45 0.72 16.75
N GLU A 58 9.11 -0.39 17.08
CA GLU A 58 10.39 -0.36 17.81
C GLU A 58 11.52 0.26 16.97
N PHE A 59 11.55 -0.03 15.67
CA PHE A 59 12.49 0.60 14.74
C PHE A 59 12.26 2.12 14.68
N HIS A 60 11.00 2.55 14.50
CA HIS A 60 10.63 3.97 14.47
C HIS A 60 11.01 4.70 15.77
N ARG A 61 10.86 4.05 16.93
CA ARG A 61 11.26 4.61 18.24
C ARG A 61 12.75 4.98 18.28
N LYS A 62 13.61 4.20 17.61
CA LYS A 62 15.07 4.42 17.56
C LYS A 62 15.50 5.35 16.43
N THR A 63 14.94 5.19 15.24
CA THR A 63 15.40 5.90 14.02
C THR A 63 14.64 7.18 13.72
N LYS A 64 13.51 7.43 14.39
CA LYS A 64 12.66 8.62 14.21
C LYS A 64 12.23 8.84 12.77
N LEU A 65 11.68 7.79 12.13
CA LEU A 65 11.10 7.87 10.78
C LEU A 65 10.03 8.96 10.69
N SER A 66 9.82 9.52 9.50
CA SER A 66 8.65 10.36 9.25
C SER A 66 7.35 9.56 9.42
N ASN A 67 6.24 10.24 9.74
CA ASN A 67 4.94 9.58 9.87
C ASN A 67 4.55 8.85 8.57
N GLY A 68 4.87 9.43 7.41
CA GLY A 68 4.58 8.81 6.11
C GLY A 68 5.37 7.53 5.87
N GLU A 69 6.65 7.49 6.24
CA GLU A 69 7.49 6.29 6.15
C GLU A 69 7.01 5.21 7.13
N ARG A 70 6.69 5.59 8.38
CA ARG A 70 6.18 4.66 9.38
C ARG A 70 4.88 3.99 8.91
N GLU A 71 3.92 4.79 8.46
CA GLU A 71 2.64 4.29 7.94
C GLU A 71 2.82 3.39 6.72
N LEU A 72 3.76 3.72 5.82
CA LEU A 72 4.06 2.88 4.66
C LEU A 72 4.66 1.52 5.07
N ALA A 73 5.61 1.51 6.01
CA ALA A 73 6.19 0.28 6.52
C ALA A 73 5.14 -0.60 7.21
N GLU A 74 4.31 -0.02 8.08
CA GLU A 74 3.20 -0.73 8.73
C GLU A 74 2.22 -1.31 7.71
N PHE A 75 1.85 -0.53 6.70
CA PHE A 75 0.95 -0.95 5.62
C PHE A 75 1.50 -2.14 4.83
N ILE A 76 2.79 -2.10 4.45
CA ILE A 76 3.44 -3.20 3.72
C ILE A 76 3.45 -4.48 4.56
N VAL A 77 3.87 -4.38 5.82
CA VAL A 77 3.98 -5.54 6.71
C VAL A 77 2.61 -6.18 6.95
N GLN A 78 1.55 -5.38 7.05
CA GLN A 78 0.19 -5.86 7.30
C GLN A 78 -0.46 -6.53 6.08
N HIS A 79 -0.16 -6.11 4.86
CA HIS A 79 -0.89 -6.53 3.66
C HIS A 79 -0.07 -7.35 2.66
N ARG A 80 1.24 -7.50 2.84
CA ARG A 80 2.10 -8.26 1.89
C ARG A 80 1.68 -9.72 1.75
N ASP A 81 1.26 -10.38 2.83
CA ASP A 81 0.97 -11.82 2.80
C ASP A 81 -0.33 -12.06 2.00
N ASP A 82 -1.34 -11.21 2.23
CA ASP A 82 -2.58 -11.16 1.45
C ASP A 82 -2.28 -10.82 -0.03
N ALA A 83 -1.37 -9.87 -0.28
CA ALA A 83 -0.98 -9.46 -1.62
C ALA A 83 -0.29 -10.59 -2.40
N VAL A 84 0.54 -11.41 -1.75
CA VAL A 84 1.17 -12.60 -2.35
C VAL A 84 0.10 -13.62 -2.76
N GLN A 85 -0.91 -13.84 -1.92
CA GLN A 85 -2.00 -14.77 -2.23
C GLN A 85 -2.90 -14.26 -3.36
N ASN A 86 -3.05 -12.94 -3.49
CA ASN A 86 -3.93 -12.28 -4.45
C ASN A 86 -3.17 -11.65 -5.64
N LEU A 87 -1.97 -12.14 -5.96
CA LEU A 87 -1.16 -11.60 -7.08
C LEU A 87 -1.87 -11.61 -8.43
N ALA A 88 -2.76 -12.59 -8.66
CA ALA A 88 -3.53 -12.72 -9.89
C ALA A 88 -4.95 -12.12 -9.81
N ASN A 89 -5.40 -11.71 -8.62
CA ASN A 89 -6.76 -11.27 -8.38
C ASN A 89 -6.88 -9.74 -8.52
N ASP A 90 -7.35 -9.27 -9.67
CA ASP A 90 -7.48 -7.85 -9.97
C ASP A 90 -8.46 -7.13 -9.04
N ASP A 91 -9.54 -7.80 -8.62
CA ASP A 91 -10.56 -7.22 -7.74
C ASP A 91 -9.98 -6.88 -6.36
N TRP A 92 -9.09 -7.73 -5.83
CA TRP A 92 -8.42 -7.45 -4.55
C TRP A 92 -7.55 -6.19 -4.60
N TRP A 93 -6.81 -5.99 -5.70
CA TRP A 93 -6.00 -4.78 -5.88
C TRP A 93 -6.88 -3.54 -6.07
N ALA A 94 -7.96 -3.67 -6.84
CA ALA A 94 -8.95 -2.60 -7.02
C ALA A 94 -9.57 -2.18 -5.69
N ASP A 95 -9.98 -3.14 -4.86
CA ASP A 95 -10.53 -2.88 -3.52
C ASP A 95 -9.53 -2.16 -2.62
N LYS A 96 -8.25 -2.56 -2.63
CA LYS A 96 -7.20 -1.87 -1.87
C LYS A 96 -6.95 -0.44 -2.33
N ILE A 97 -7.04 -0.17 -3.63
CA ILE A 97 -6.96 1.20 -4.15
C ILE A 97 -8.17 2.00 -3.68
N MET A 98 -9.38 1.44 -3.78
CA MET A 98 -10.61 2.10 -3.35
C MET A 98 -10.63 2.39 -1.84
N ASP A 99 -10.20 1.44 -1.01
CA ASP A 99 -10.12 1.60 0.45
C ASP A 99 -9.25 2.79 0.87
N LEU A 100 -8.20 3.09 0.09
CA LEU A 100 -7.28 4.18 0.37
C LEU A 100 -7.70 5.50 -0.30
N GLU A 101 -8.37 5.45 -1.45
CA GLU A 101 -8.81 6.64 -2.20
C GLU A 101 -10.21 7.14 -1.84
N ILE A 102 -11.09 6.33 -1.26
CA ILE A 102 -12.48 6.73 -0.95
C ILE A 102 -12.68 7.05 0.54
N LYS A 103 -11.69 6.75 1.39
CA LYS A 103 -11.78 7.03 2.84
C LYS A 103 -12.09 8.52 3.10
N PRO A 104 -13.21 8.82 3.82
CA PRO A 104 -13.63 10.19 4.07
C PRO A 104 -12.56 10.92 4.91
N GLY A 105 -12.14 12.11 4.44
CA GLY A 105 -11.18 12.97 5.15
C GLY A 105 -9.80 13.15 4.50
N HIS A 106 -9.49 12.45 3.39
CA HIS A 106 -8.18 12.54 2.72
C HIS A 106 -8.24 12.96 1.25
N HIS A 107 -9.10 13.93 0.92
CA HIS A 107 -9.34 14.35 -0.47
C HIS A 107 -8.13 14.99 -1.18
N THR A 108 -7.09 15.40 -0.46
CA THR A 108 -5.94 16.13 -1.01
C THR A 108 -4.72 15.25 -1.32
N GLU A 109 -4.70 13.98 -0.90
CA GLU A 109 -3.47 13.16 -0.85
C GLU A 109 -3.55 11.85 -1.67
N PHE A 110 -4.50 11.73 -2.60
CA PHE A 110 -4.74 10.50 -3.37
C PHE A 110 -3.51 9.93 -4.08
N ARG A 111 -2.67 10.81 -4.65
CA ARG A 111 -1.42 10.38 -5.31
C ARG A 111 -0.44 9.70 -4.35
N LYS A 112 -0.40 10.14 -3.08
CA LYS A 112 0.43 9.52 -2.05
C LYS A 112 -0.14 8.17 -1.62
N MET A 113 -1.46 8.05 -1.56
CA MET A 113 -2.14 6.80 -1.19
C MET A 113 -1.95 5.70 -2.24
N ARG A 114 -2.11 6.03 -3.52
CA ARG A 114 -1.83 5.09 -4.61
C ARG A 114 -0.37 4.65 -4.66
N ALA A 115 0.56 5.57 -4.37
CA ALA A 115 1.97 5.24 -4.28
C ALA A 115 2.25 4.16 -3.22
N ARG A 116 1.49 4.11 -2.11
CA ARG A 116 1.61 3.03 -1.11
C ARG A 116 1.26 1.66 -1.68
N VAL A 117 0.21 1.57 -2.51
CA VAL A 117 -0.18 0.31 -3.18
C VAL A 117 0.86 -0.10 -4.22
N VAL A 118 1.46 0.86 -4.93
CA VAL A 118 2.57 0.59 -5.84
C VAL A 118 3.77 0.04 -5.07
N GLU A 119 4.15 0.64 -3.95
CA GLU A 119 5.25 0.13 -3.12
C GLU A 119 4.95 -1.25 -2.53
N LEU A 120 3.71 -1.51 -2.11
CA LEU A 120 3.27 -2.86 -1.72
C LEU A 120 3.43 -3.88 -2.87
N SER A 121 3.05 -3.51 -4.09
CA SER A 121 3.21 -4.38 -5.26
C SER A 121 4.69 -4.66 -5.58
N LYS A 122 5.58 -3.69 -5.34
CA LYS A 122 7.03 -3.90 -5.45
C LYS A 122 7.57 -4.79 -4.33
N ALA A 123 7.09 -4.64 -3.11
CA ALA A 123 7.53 -5.47 -1.97
C ALA A 123 7.24 -6.97 -2.18
N VAL A 124 6.18 -7.31 -2.93
CA VAL A 124 5.84 -8.70 -3.29
C VAL A 124 6.46 -9.16 -4.63
N VAL A 125 7.25 -8.31 -5.28
CA VAL A 125 7.85 -8.56 -6.59
C VAL A 125 6.78 -8.86 -7.66
N ALA A 126 5.74 -8.02 -7.71
CA ALA A 126 4.72 -8.14 -8.74
C ALA A 126 5.28 -7.80 -10.13
N GLY A 127 4.78 -8.48 -11.16
CA GLY A 127 5.16 -8.23 -12.55
C GLY A 127 4.88 -6.79 -12.98
N GLY A 128 5.68 -6.26 -13.90
CA GLY A 128 5.58 -4.85 -14.34
C GLY A 128 4.18 -4.45 -14.84
N ALA A 129 3.45 -5.36 -15.47
CA ALA A 129 2.07 -5.13 -15.91
C ALA A 129 1.12 -4.80 -14.74
N ARG A 130 1.30 -5.43 -13.58
CA ARG A 130 0.50 -5.16 -12.37
C ARG A 130 0.78 -3.77 -11.83
N ILE A 131 2.05 -3.37 -11.82
CA ILE A 131 2.47 -2.04 -11.35
C ILE A 131 1.84 -0.96 -12.25
N GLU A 132 1.87 -1.16 -13.57
CA GLU A 132 1.24 -0.23 -14.52
C GLU A 132 -0.29 -0.21 -14.41
N TYR A 133 -0.91 -1.37 -14.17
CA TYR A 133 -2.34 -1.44 -13.86
C TYR A 133 -2.70 -0.57 -12.64
N ILE A 134 -1.98 -0.72 -11.52
CA ILE A 134 -2.23 0.04 -10.29
C ILE A 134 -2.06 1.54 -10.53
N LYS A 135 -1.01 1.95 -11.26
CA LYS A 135 -0.77 3.37 -11.57
C LYS A 135 -1.90 3.98 -12.38
N ASN A 136 -2.39 3.26 -13.38
CA ASN A 136 -3.37 3.76 -14.35
C ASN A 136 -4.83 3.44 -13.97
N TYR A 137 -5.07 2.77 -12.85
CA TYR A 137 -6.41 2.43 -12.39
C TYR A 137 -7.29 3.67 -12.19
N SER A 138 -8.46 3.70 -12.82
CA SER A 138 -9.45 4.76 -12.62
C SER A 138 -10.50 4.31 -11.62
N VAL A 139 -10.62 5.05 -10.51
CA VAL A 139 -11.67 4.78 -9.52
C VAL A 139 -13.02 5.06 -10.16
N LYS A 140 -13.88 4.04 -10.16
CA LYS A 140 -15.26 4.20 -10.61
C LYS A 140 -15.99 5.10 -9.62
N GLN A 141 -16.43 6.26 -10.09
CA GLN A 141 -17.31 7.11 -9.31
C GLN A 141 -18.66 6.42 -9.13
N PHE A 142 -19.22 6.53 -7.93
CA PHE A 142 -20.55 5.99 -7.68
C PHE A 142 -21.54 6.68 -8.63
N PRO A 143 -22.36 5.91 -9.38
CA PRO A 143 -23.18 6.47 -10.46
C PRO A 143 -24.31 7.37 -9.95
N VAL A 144 -24.59 7.36 -8.64
CA VAL A 144 -25.67 8.11 -8.02
C VAL A 144 -25.10 9.34 -7.30
N ASN A 145 -25.24 10.50 -7.92
CA ASN A 145 -25.12 11.79 -7.24
C ASN A 145 -26.42 12.14 -6.47
N GLY A 146 -26.37 13.13 -5.57
CA GLY A 146 -27.54 13.56 -4.80
C GLY A 146 -28.72 14.06 -5.66
N GLU A 147 -28.47 14.40 -6.92
CA GLU A 147 -29.49 14.85 -7.88
C GLU A 147 -30.41 13.71 -8.32
N TRP A 148 -29.96 12.45 -8.32
CA TRP A 148 -30.81 11.30 -8.63
C TRP A 148 -31.99 11.15 -7.66
N LYS A 149 -31.81 11.49 -6.38
CA LYS A 149 -32.92 11.49 -5.41
C LYS A 149 -33.95 12.59 -5.68
N ILE A 150 -33.53 13.68 -6.33
CA ILE A 150 -34.43 14.77 -6.71
C ILE A 150 -35.24 14.32 -7.93
N VAL A 151 -34.60 13.82 -8.98
CA VAL A 151 -35.27 13.47 -10.25
C VAL A 151 -36.27 12.31 -10.09
N VAL A 152 -35.96 11.30 -9.27
CA VAL A 152 -36.90 10.18 -9.03
C VAL A 152 -38.11 10.62 -8.21
N ASN A 153 -37.96 11.58 -7.29
CA ASN A 153 -39.08 12.09 -6.51
C ASN A 153 -39.95 13.07 -7.33
N THR A 154 -39.37 13.84 -8.24
CA THR A 154 -40.13 14.72 -9.14
C THR A 154 -40.93 13.93 -10.18
N LEU A 155 -40.39 12.83 -10.71
CA LEU A 155 -41.11 11.98 -11.68
C LEU A 155 -42.27 11.19 -11.04
N ASN A 156 -42.15 10.79 -9.76
CA ASN A 156 -43.27 10.18 -9.04
C ASN A 156 -44.36 11.18 -8.63
N CYS A 157 -44.07 12.47 -8.55
CA CYS A 157 -45.10 13.50 -8.35
C CYS A 157 -45.92 13.79 -9.61
N TYR A 158 -45.32 13.74 -10.80
CA TYR A 158 -46.04 14.04 -12.06
C TYR A 158 -46.95 12.91 -12.56
N VAL A 159 -46.78 11.66 -12.09
CA VAL A 159 -47.65 10.54 -12.51
C VAL A 159 -48.92 10.43 -11.65
N PHE A 160 -48.98 11.08 -10.48
CA PHE A 160 -50.17 11.05 -9.61
C PHE A 160 -51.20 12.16 -9.89
N GLU A 161 -50.89 13.17 -10.70
CA GLU A 161 -51.83 14.27 -11.04
C GLU A 161 -52.63 14.05 -12.34
N LEU A 162 -52.39 12.96 -13.08
CA LEU A 162 -53.12 12.64 -14.33
C LEU A 162 -54.08 11.45 -14.20
N ALA A 163 -54.37 10.99 -12.98
CA ALA A 163 -55.26 9.87 -12.68
C ALA A 163 -56.42 10.24 -11.74
N ASN A 164 -56.96 11.46 -11.85
CA ASN A 164 -58.25 11.86 -11.29
C ASN A 164 -59.04 12.70 -12.29
#